data_AF-A0A2V8TZ42-F1
#
_entry.id   AF-A0A2V8TZ42-F1
#
_cell.length_a   1.000
_cell.length_b   1.000
_cell.length_c   1.000
_cell.angle_alpha   90.00
_cell.angle_beta   90.00
_cell.angle_gamma   90.00
#
_symmetry.space_group_name_H-M   'P 1'
#
loop_
_entity.id
_entity.type
_entity.pdbx_description
1 polymer ?
#
loop_
_entity_poly.entity_id
_entity_poly.type
_entity_poly.pdbx_seq_one_letter_code
_entity_poly.pdbx_strand_id
1 'polypeptide(L)'
;MNTRRFILKAAPAVERHAGRIPDPVKRLRYLRCEMALLQRRAGAARPARYLNWVVIVAAFAVVPGPIPTGTAETFARERELVIPIPDSSSVVPPAAPRVWRVETSNSFELYSNGLRVDLTFAVHDRPRAPYPIFPQGGVVAAKYGTAPVGIVYHTTESQLPPFQEDKTRVLKRLGRNLLEMIRREGSYHYLIDRFGRVFRIVDESDAANHAGSSVWADAGGIYVNLNDSFLGVAVEGQTGAVGEVTPAQISAAKVLTEMLRSRYHIAAEDCITHAQVSVNPLNMRIGAHVDWAGKFPFAEVGLPDNYAIPLPSLYAFGFDHDATFLEVTGGRWKGLDLAEERVERQAAAQGLSGVRFKAILRRRYKDIAAALKQQAAQDAAATSVLDTTAAQPPARGKSEE
;
A
#
# COMPACT_ATOMS: atom_id res chain seq x y z
N MET A 1 5.37 32.40 -14.25
CA MET A 1 6.50 32.46 -13.28
C MET A 1 5.93 32.81 -11.92
N ASN A 2 5.83 31.85 -10.99
CA ASN A 2 6.62 31.83 -9.74
C ASN A 2 6.11 30.67 -8.86
N THR A 3 6.89 29.60 -8.80
CA THR A 3 6.62 28.35 -8.08
C THR A 3 7.05 28.51 -6.62
N ARG A 4 6.21 28.17 -5.65
CA ARG A 4 6.63 28.02 -4.24
C ARG A 4 6.54 26.56 -3.81
N ARG A 5 7.72 25.93 -3.73
CA ARG A 5 8.02 24.65 -3.07
C ARG A 5 7.80 24.76 -1.55
N PHE A 6 7.15 23.77 -0.94
CA PHE A 6 7.23 23.53 0.50
C PHE A 6 8.44 22.64 0.81
N ILE A 7 9.44 23.23 1.47
CA ILE A 7 10.57 22.53 2.10
C ILE A 7 10.25 22.47 3.59
N LEU A 8 10.42 21.30 4.22
CA LEU A 8 10.48 21.15 5.68
C LEU A 8 11.53 22.14 6.24
N LYS A 9 11.07 23.27 6.77
CA LYS A 9 11.95 24.30 7.32
C LYS A 9 12.62 23.77 8.59
N ALA A 10 13.95 23.91 8.65
CA ALA A 10 14.67 23.71 9.88
C ALA A 10 14.26 24.81 10.88
N ALA A 11 14.36 24.53 12.18
CA ALA A 11 14.06 25.54 13.20
C ALA A 11 14.82 26.86 12.92
N PRO A 12 14.21 28.05 13.06
CA PRO A 12 14.79 29.33 12.60
C PRO A 12 16.19 29.65 13.16
N ALA A 13 16.56 29.06 14.30
CA ALA A 13 17.89 29.19 14.88
C ALA A 13 18.98 28.39 14.13
N VAL A 14 18.64 27.20 13.62
CA VAL A 14 19.56 26.32 12.87
C VAL A 14 19.90 26.92 11.51
N GLU A 15 18.90 27.49 10.81
CA GLU A 15 19.12 28.18 9.53
C GLU A 15 20.01 29.42 9.70
N ARG A 16 19.82 30.18 10.78
CA ARG A 16 20.63 31.36 11.09
C ARG A 16 22.09 31.00 11.38
N HIS A 17 22.33 29.89 12.08
CA HIS A 17 23.69 29.44 12.36
C HIS A 17 24.37 28.85 11.12
N ALA A 18 23.65 28.04 10.33
CA ALA A 18 24.15 27.50 9.08
C ALA A 18 24.52 28.62 8.07
N GLY A 19 23.79 29.74 8.05
CA GLY A 19 24.08 30.89 7.21
C GLY A 19 25.40 31.61 7.53
N ARG A 20 26.01 31.36 8.70
CA ARG A 20 27.30 31.95 9.10
C ARG A 20 28.49 31.04 8.79
N ILE A 21 28.28 29.84 8.25
CA ILE A 21 29.34 28.89 7.89
C ILE A 21 29.70 29.10 6.40
N PRO A 22 30.90 29.64 6.07
CA PRO A 22 31.25 29.99 4.69
C PRO A 22 31.55 28.77 3.80
N ASP A 23 32.08 27.70 4.40
CA ASP A 23 32.43 26.47 3.70
C ASP A 23 31.15 25.63 3.43
N PRO A 24 30.80 25.38 2.15
CA PRO A 24 29.56 24.72 1.78
C PRO A 24 29.50 23.25 2.23
N VAL A 25 30.65 22.57 2.32
CA VAL A 25 30.71 21.16 2.75
C VAL A 25 30.54 21.07 4.27
N LYS A 26 31.17 21.98 5.02
CA LYS A 26 30.98 22.07 6.48
C LYS A 26 29.56 22.48 6.84
N ARG A 27 28.96 23.41 6.08
CA ARG A 27 27.56 23.82 6.25
C ARG A 27 26.60 22.65 6.02
N LEU A 28 26.83 21.85 4.97
CA LEU A 28 26.01 20.67 4.69
C LEU A 28 26.16 19.59 5.76
N ARG A 29 27.39 19.35 6.27
CA ARG A 29 27.62 18.45 7.41
C ARG A 29 26.91 18.92 8.67
N TYR A 30 26.99 20.22 8.99
CA TYR A 30 26.31 20.82 10.13
C TYR A 30 24.79 20.60 10.06
N LEU A 31 24.17 20.92 8.92
CA LEU A 31 22.73 20.72 8.71
C LEU A 31 22.32 19.25 8.82
N ARG A 32 23.12 18.33 8.28
CA ARG A 32 22.86 16.88 8.40
C ARG A 32 22.95 16.38 9.84
N CYS A 33 23.93 16.85 10.61
CA CYS A 33 24.04 16.53 12.04
C CYS A 33 22.85 17.05 12.84
N GLU A 34 22.42 18.29 12.61
CA GLU A 34 21.25 18.88 13.29
C GLU A 34 19.95 18.16 12.94
N MET A 35 19.74 17.79 11.67
CA MET A 35 18.58 17.00 11.26
C MET A 35 18.58 15.59 11.88
N ALA A 36 19.75 14.95 11.98
CA ALA A 36 19.88 13.65 12.64
C ALA A 36 19.59 13.73 14.16
N LEU A 37 19.96 14.83 14.82
CA LEU A 37 19.65 15.09 16.22
C LEU A 37 18.15 15.34 16.45
N LEU A 38 17.49 16.06 15.54
CA LEU A 38 16.04 16.25 15.58
C LEU A 38 15.28 14.93 15.38
N GLN A 39 15.73 14.09 14.45
CA GLN A 39 15.17 12.75 14.25
C GLN A 39 15.40 11.83 15.46
N ARG A 40 16.57 11.92 16.12
CA ARG A 40 16.84 11.16 17.37
C ARG A 40 16.00 11.64 18.55
N ARG A 41 15.70 12.95 18.66
CA ARG A 41 14.79 13.49 19.68
C ARG A 41 13.33 13.11 19.43
N ALA A 42 12.91 12.98 18.17
CA ALA A 42 11.58 12.49 17.81
C ALA A 42 11.43 10.96 18.00
N GLY A 43 12.54 10.20 17.85
CA GLY A 43 12.56 8.73 18.01
C GLY A 43 12.85 8.22 19.43
N ALA A 44 13.11 9.10 20.40
CA ALA A 44 13.41 8.74 21.79
C ALA A 44 12.23 9.01 22.73
N ALA A 45 11.04 8.53 22.39
CA ALA A 45 9.93 8.41 23.33
C ALA A 45 9.70 6.92 23.63
N ARG A 46 10.29 6.44 24.73
CA ARG A 46 9.95 5.14 25.34
C ARG A 46 8.90 5.34 26.45
N PRO A 47 8.07 4.32 26.72
CA PRO A 47 6.75 4.50 27.32
C PRO A 47 6.84 4.61 28.84
N ALA A 48 6.26 5.66 29.41
CA ALA A 48 6.12 5.81 30.85
C ALA A 48 4.66 5.58 31.26
N ARG A 49 4.52 4.64 32.21
CA ARG A 49 3.30 4.19 32.87
C ARG A 49 2.49 5.35 33.47
N TYR A 50 1.19 5.15 33.45
CA TYR A 50 0.20 5.84 34.26
C TYR A 50 0.65 5.99 35.71
N LEU A 51 0.70 7.22 36.20
CA LEU A 51 0.40 7.52 37.60
C LEU A 51 -0.32 8.87 37.68
N ASN A 52 -1.51 8.80 38.25
CA ASN A 52 -2.41 9.89 38.64
C ASN A 52 -1.71 11.07 39.31
N TRP A 53 -2.09 12.30 38.98
CA TRP A 53 -2.36 13.41 39.92
C TRP A 53 -3.31 14.44 39.28
N VAL A 54 -4.57 14.38 39.73
CA VAL A 54 -5.50 15.47 40.12
C VAL A 54 -5.22 16.91 39.65
N VAL A 55 -6.18 17.42 38.85
CA VAL A 55 -6.89 18.74 38.88
C VAL A 55 -6.08 20.04 38.94
N ILE A 56 -6.33 20.94 37.98
CA ILE A 56 -6.91 22.28 38.20
C ILE A 56 -7.77 22.68 36.99
N VAL A 57 -8.99 23.13 37.31
CA VAL A 57 -10.04 23.68 36.45
C VAL A 57 -9.63 25.06 35.94
N ALA A 58 -9.87 25.34 34.65
CA ALA A 58 -10.11 26.70 34.18
C ALA A 58 -11.19 26.67 33.09
N ALA A 59 -12.32 27.29 33.42
CA ALA A 59 -13.53 27.39 32.65
C ALA A 59 -13.32 28.14 31.32
N PHE A 60 -13.81 27.56 30.23
CA PHE A 60 -14.37 28.32 29.13
C PHE A 60 -15.75 27.74 28.82
N ALA A 61 -16.77 28.54 29.10
CA ALA A 61 -18.15 28.26 28.74
C ALA A 61 -18.26 28.21 27.21
N VAL A 62 -18.46 27.00 26.67
CA VAL A 62 -18.92 26.80 25.30
C VAL A 62 -20.32 26.21 25.41
N VAL A 63 -21.27 26.92 24.83
CA VAL A 63 -22.68 26.57 24.68
C VAL A 63 -22.83 25.12 24.19
N PRO A 64 -23.54 24.22 24.89
CA PRO A 64 -23.70 22.85 24.46
C PRO A 64 -24.73 22.79 23.32
N GLY A 65 -24.25 22.64 22.08
CA GLY A 65 -25.07 22.08 21.01
C GLY A 65 -25.29 20.58 21.28
N PRO A 66 -26.43 20.00 20.86
CA PRO A 66 -26.74 18.61 21.15
C PRO A 66 -25.71 17.70 20.47
N ILE A 67 -24.94 16.98 21.28
CA ILE A 67 -24.16 15.82 20.84
C ILE A 67 -25.19 14.70 20.59
N PRO A 68 -25.36 14.20 19.36
CA PRO A 68 -26.31 13.13 19.11
C PRO A 68 -25.74 11.84 19.70
N THR A 69 -26.17 11.50 20.91
CA THR A 69 -25.99 10.19 21.52
C THR A 69 -26.92 9.20 20.81
N GLY A 70 -26.45 8.59 19.72
CA GLY A 70 -27.07 7.37 19.19
C GLY A 70 -27.02 6.29 20.26
N THR A 71 -28.15 5.63 20.54
CA THR A 71 -28.20 4.51 21.48
C THR A 71 -27.49 3.29 20.89
N ALA A 72 -26.93 2.42 21.72
CA ALA A 72 -26.30 1.17 21.31
C ALA A 72 -27.22 0.28 20.42
N GLU A 73 -28.54 0.42 20.58
CA GLU A 73 -29.55 -0.23 19.74
C GLU A 73 -29.62 0.33 18.32
N THR A 74 -29.35 1.63 18.13
CA THR A 74 -29.23 2.24 16.80
C THR A 74 -28.03 1.65 16.07
N PHE A 75 -26.90 1.50 16.77
CA PHE A 75 -25.67 0.89 16.23
C PHE A 75 -25.79 -0.63 15.98
N ALA A 76 -26.60 -1.35 16.77
CA ALA A 76 -26.87 -2.76 16.56
C ALA A 76 -27.73 -3.00 15.31
N ARG A 77 -28.76 -2.17 15.10
CA ARG A 77 -29.62 -2.21 13.92
C ARG A 77 -28.90 -1.77 12.64
N GLU A 78 -27.94 -0.85 12.76
CA GLU A 78 -27.04 -0.42 11.67
C GLU A 78 -26.06 -1.52 11.21
N ARG A 79 -25.82 -2.55 12.05
CA ARG A 79 -24.92 -3.68 11.76
C ARG A 79 -25.54 -4.74 10.83
N GLU A 80 -26.86 -4.72 10.68
CA GLU A 80 -27.65 -5.74 9.98
C GLU A 80 -28.06 -5.32 8.55
N LEU A 81 -27.68 -4.11 8.12
CA LEU A 81 -28.17 -3.53 6.86
C LEU A 81 -27.36 -4.03 5.65
N VAL A 82 -27.98 -4.93 4.89
CA VAL A 82 -27.50 -5.47 3.61
C VAL A 82 -27.39 -4.34 2.59
N ILE A 83 -26.18 -4.18 2.03
CA ILE A 83 -25.89 -3.25 0.94
C ILE A 83 -26.28 -3.93 -0.39
N PRO A 84 -27.26 -3.41 -1.14
CA PRO A 84 -27.58 -3.94 -2.47
C PRO A 84 -26.48 -3.60 -3.47
N ILE A 85 -26.16 -4.55 -4.34
CA ILE A 85 -25.26 -4.41 -5.49
C ILE A 85 -26.09 -3.91 -6.67
N PRO A 86 -25.75 -2.79 -7.34
CA PRO A 86 -26.08 -2.63 -8.74
C PRO A 86 -25.08 -3.44 -9.56
N ASP A 87 -25.58 -4.28 -10.47
CA ASP A 87 -24.79 -5.03 -11.43
C ASP A 87 -23.79 -4.10 -12.12
N SER A 88 -22.49 -4.31 -11.86
CA SER A 88 -21.44 -3.82 -12.72
C SER A 88 -21.59 -4.55 -14.05
N SER A 89 -22.29 -3.91 -14.99
CA SER A 89 -22.34 -4.33 -16.39
C SER A 89 -20.95 -4.11 -16.98
N SER A 90 -20.02 -5.02 -16.71
CA SER A 90 -18.69 -5.03 -17.28
C SER A 90 -18.59 -6.18 -18.25
N VAL A 91 -18.34 -5.84 -19.52
CA VAL A 91 -17.80 -6.75 -20.53
C VAL A 91 -16.72 -7.60 -19.85
N VAL A 92 -16.94 -8.91 -19.72
CA VAL A 92 -15.97 -9.81 -19.10
C VAL A 92 -14.70 -9.73 -19.94
N PRO A 93 -13.60 -9.17 -19.41
CA PRO A 93 -12.36 -9.14 -20.16
C PRO A 93 -11.92 -10.58 -20.44
N PRO A 94 -11.33 -10.86 -21.61
CA PRO A 94 -10.93 -12.22 -21.96
C PRO A 94 -10.03 -12.80 -20.86
N ALA A 95 -10.24 -14.08 -20.57
CA ALA A 95 -9.40 -14.82 -19.63
C ALA A 95 -7.93 -14.68 -20.07
N ALA A 96 -7.03 -14.51 -19.11
CA ALA A 96 -5.60 -14.46 -19.41
C ALA A 96 -5.19 -15.73 -20.17
N PRO A 97 -4.34 -15.63 -21.21
CA PRO A 97 -3.86 -16.80 -21.92
C PRO A 97 -3.17 -17.74 -20.94
N ARG A 98 -3.26 -19.05 -21.18
CA ARG A 98 -2.54 -20.02 -20.34
C ARG A 98 -1.03 -19.83 -20.50
N VAL A 99 -0.36 -19.49 -19.41
CA VAL A 99 1.10 -19.33 -19.36
C VAL A 99 1.68 -20.40 -18.42
N TRP A 100 2.58 -21.22 -18.95
CA TRP A 100 3.35 -22.20 -18.15
C TRP A 100 4.84 -21.87 -18.17
N ARG A 101 5.54 -22.37 -17.14
CA ARG A 101 7.00 -22.31 -17.05
C ARG A 101 7.60 -23.34 -18.02
N VAL A 102 8.52 -22.88 -18.87
CA VAL A 102 9.20 -23.67 -19.91
C VAL A 102 10.55 -24.16 -19.42
N GLU A 103 11.30 -23.28 -18.76
CA GLU A 103 12.64 -23.59 -18.26
C GLU A 103 12.81 -22.98 -16.87
N THR A 104 13.59 -23.66 -16.03
CA THR A 104 14.00 -23.17 -14.72
C THR A 104 15.47 -23.47 -14.52
N SER A 105 16.19 -22.51 -13.96
CA SER A 105 17.59 -22.66 -13.54
C SER A 105 17.78 -21.96 -12.19
N ASN A 106 19.00 -21.98 -11.66
CA ASN A 106 19.32 -21.30 -10.42
C ASN A 106 19.33 -19.76 -10.55
N SER A 107 19.35 -19.22 -11.77
CA SER A 107 19.47 -17.76 -12.00
C SER A 107 18.32 -17.16 -12.79
N PHE A 108 17.46 -17.98 -13.41
CA PHE A 108 16.29 -17.48 -14.13
C PHE A 108 15.20 -18.53 -14.30
N GLU A 109 14.01 -18.04 -14.62
CA GLU A 109 12.89 -18.82 -15.17
C GLU A 109 12.49 -18.27 -16.54
N LEU A 110 12.07 -19.15 -17.44
CA LEU A 110 11.50 -18.81 -18.74
C LEU A 110 10.07 -19.32 -18.85
N TYR A 111 9.18 -18.51 -19.39
CA TYR A 111 7.76 -18.82 -19.56
C TYR A 111 7.34 -18.85 -21.02
N SER A 112 6.26 -19.58 -21.29
CA SER A 112 5.69 -19.81 -22.63
C SER A 112 5.30 -18.56 -23.41
N ASN A 113 5.03 -17.43 -22.73
CA ASN A 113 4.76 -16.14 -23.37
C ASN A 113 6.03 -15.29 -23.58
N GLY A 114 7.22 -15.88 -23.44
CA GLY A 114 8.51 -15.21 -23.62
C GLY A 114 9.01 -14.42 -22.41
N LEU A 115 8.24 -14.37 -21.31
CA LEU A 115 8.72 -13.75 -20.06
C LEU A 115 9.93 -14.52 -19.54
N ARG A 116 11.03 -13.79 -19.30
CA ARG A 116 12.19 -14.26 -18.56
C ARG A 116 12.28 -13.52 -17.23
N VAL A 117 12.27 -14.27 -16.13
CA VAL A 117 12.40 -13.73 -14.77
C VAL A 117 13.80 -14.03 -14.26
N ASP A 118 14.55 -12.99 -13.93
CA ASP A 118 15.86 -13.09 -13.29
C ASP A 118 15.70 -13.34 -11.77
N LEU A 119 16.39 -14.36 -11.25
CA LEU A 119 16.32 -14.80 -9.86
C LEU A 119 17.53 -14.36 -9.02
N THR A 120 18.46 -13.59 -9.58
CA THR A 120 19.73 -13.21 -8.92
C THR A 120 19.50 -12.45 -7.60
N PHE A 121 18.38 -11.74 -7.47
CA PHE A 121 18.01 -10.96 -6.29
C PHE A 121 16.88 -11.58 -5.47
N ALA A 122 16.43 -12.79 -5.83
CA ALA A 122 15.35 -13.46 -5.15
C ALA A 122 15.74 -13.78 -3.69
N VAL A 123 14.83 -13.52 -2.78
CA VAL A 123 14.92 -13.84 -1.36
C VAL A 123 13.60 -14.41 -0.86
N HIS A 124 13.72 -15.25 0.17
CA HIS A 124 12.60 -15.54 1.05
C HIS A 124 12.56 -14.47 2.15
N ASP A 125 11.34 -14.10 2.55
CA ASP A 125 11.08 -13.16 3.63
C ASP A 125 10.05 -13.80 4.59
N ARG A 126 9.06 -13.04 5.08
CA ARG A 126 7.96 -13.60 5.87
C ARG A 126 7.01 -14.42 4.98
N PRO A 127 6.73 -15.69 5.31
CA PRO A 127 5.70 -16.47 4.61
C PRO A 127 4.35 -15.74 4.60
N ARG A 128 3.62 -15.86 3.49
CA ARG A 128 2.28 -15.27 3.36
C ARG A 128 1.35 -15.86 4.42
N ALA A 129 0.78 -14.99 5.25
CA ALA A 129 -0.16 -15.42 6.27
C ALA A 129 -1.57 -15.55 5.66
N PRO A 130 -2.44 -16.42 6.21
CA PRO A 130 -3.85 -16.38 5.88
C PRO A 130 -4.42 -14.98 6.18
N TYR A 131 -5.04 -14.35 5.18
CA TYR A 131 -5.56 -12.99 5.31
C TYR A 131 -7.09 -12.98 5.30
N PRO A 132 -7.74 -12.16 6.15
CA PRO A 132 -9.19 -12.12 6.24
C PRO A 132 -9.82 -11.40 5.04
N ILE A 133 -10.98 -11.90 4.62
CA ILE A 133 -11.81 -11.30 3.58
C ILE A 133 -13.15 -10.90 4.22
N PHE A 134 -13.44 -9.60 4.20
CA PHE A 134 -14.60 -9.04 4.87
C PHE A 134 -15.80 -8.97 3.92
N PRO A 135 -17.02 -9.28 4.37
CA PRO A 135 -18.22 -9.10 3.56
C PRO A 135 -18.53 -7.60 3.39
N GLN A 136 -19.28 -7.21 2.37
CA GLN A 136 -19.53 -5.80 2.02
C GLN A 136 -20.18 -4.97 3.15
N GLY A 137 -20.91 -5.56 4.11
CA GLY A 137 -21.53 -4.86 5.24
C GLY A 137 -21.01 -5.25 6.63
N GLY A 138 -20.13 -6.25 6.75
CA GLY A 138 -19.68 -6.76 8.04
C GLY A 138 -18.31 -6.25 8.50
N VAL A 139 -18.01 -6.47 9.78
CA VAL A 139 -16.70 -6.24 10.41
C VAL A 139 -15.96 -7.53 10.77
N VAL A 140 -16.65 -8.67 10.66
CA VAL A 140 -16.07 -10.01 10.91
C VAL A 140 -15.69 -10.61 9.57
N ALA A 141 -14.51 -11.22 9.49
CA ALA A 141 -14.06 -11.92 8.31
C ALA A 141 -15.04 -13.05 7.97
N ALA A 142 -15.50 -13.09 6.72
CA ALA A 142 -16.38 -14.16 6.25
C ALA A 142 -15.59 -15.41 5.85
N LYS A 143 -14.36 -15.22 5.37
CA LYS A 143 -13.43 -16.27 4.95
C LYS A 143 -11.99 -15.77 5.05
N TYR A 144 -11.03 -16.68 4.88
CA TYR A 144 -9.61 -16.37 4.81
C TYR A 144 -9.04 -16.83 3.47
N GLY A 145 -8.21 -15.99 2.86
CA GLY A 145 -7.45 -16.31 1.65
C GLY A 145 -6.00 -16.69 2.00
N THR A 146 -5.38 -17.49 1.13
CA THR A 146 -4.00 -17.96 1.30
C THR A 146 -3.14 -17.80 0.03
N ALA A 147 -3.77 -17.66 -1.13
CA ALA A 147 -3.09 -17.36 -2.39
C ALA A 147 -3.27 -15.87 -2.75
N PRO A 148 -2.40 -15.27 -3.57
CA PRO A 148 -2.63 -13.93 -4.09
C PRO A 148 -3.94 -13.85 -4.88
N VAL A 149 -4.69 -12.76 -4.67
CA VAL A 149 -5.95 -12.46 -5.39
C VAL A 149 -5.79 -11.31 -6.39
N GLY A 150 -4.70 -10.56 -6.32
CA GLY A 150 -4.48 -9.43 -7.22
C GLY A 150 -3.04 -8.97 -7.34
N ILE A 151 -2.85 -7.93 -8.15
CA ILE A 151 -1.57 -7.28 -8.42
C ILE A 151 -1.71 -5.79 -8.10
N VAL A 152 -0.77 -5.25 -7.31
CA VAL A 152 -0.61 -3.79 -7.12
C VAL A 152 0.62 -3.35 -7.89
N TYR A 153 0.43 -2.45 -8.87
CA TYR A 153 1.50 -1.82 -9.62
C TYR A 153 2.04 -0.59 -8.91
N HIS A 154 3.37 -0.47 -8.91
CA HIS A 154 4.11 0.61 -8.29
C HIS A 154 5.06 1.29 -9.27
N THR A 155 5.40 2.55 -9.01
CA THR A 155 6.71 3.05 -9.46
C THR A 155 7.67 3.12 -8.29
N THR A 156 8.96 3.01 -8.56
CA THR A 156 9.98 3.12 -7.49
C THR A 156 10.28 4.55 -7.05
N GLU A 157 9.61 5.55 -7.63
CA GLU A 157 9.83 6.99 -7.41
C GLU A 157 11.33 7.39 -7.43
N SER A 158 12.09 6.73 -8.31
CA SER A 158 13.54 6.87 -8.37
C SER A 158 13.94 8.11 -9.18
N GLN A 159 14.99 8.81 -8.75
CA GLN A 159 15.61 9.84 -9.58
C GLN A 159 16.46 9.17 -10.66
N LEU A 160 16.08 9.35 -11.92
CA LEU A 160 16.64 8.59 -13.03
C LEU A 160 17.38 9.51 -14.02
N PRO A 161 18.59 9.14 -14.45
CA PRO A 161 19.23 9.77 -15.60
C PRO A 161 18.37 9.62 -16.86
N PRO A 162 18.56 10.48 -17.88
CA PRO A 162 17.93 10.28 -19.19
C PRO A 162 18.22 8.89 -19.76
N PHE A 163 17.22 8.28 -20.39
CA PHE A 163 17.36 6.98 -21.06
C PHE A 163 18.08 7.15 -22.40
N GLN A 164 19.40 7.26 -22.33
CA GLN A 164 20.29 7.45 -23.47
C GLN A 164 21.43 6.43 -23.42
N GLU A 165 21.94 6.03 -24.59
CA GLU A 165 22.97 5.00 -24.71
C GLU A 165 24.24 5.35 -23.91
N ASP A 166 24.67 6.61 -23.92
CA ASP A 166 25.84 7.10 -23.19
C ASP A 166 25.67 7.01 -21.65
N LYS A 167 24.43 6.94 -21.15
CA LYS A 167 24.11 6.77 -19.73
C LYS A 167 24.03 5.31 -19.29
N THR A 168 24.17 4.34 -20.20
CA THR A 168 23.98 2.89 -19.92
C THR A 168 24.70 2.42 -18.67
N ARG A 169 25.98 2.80 -18.49
CA ARG A 169 26.77 2.37 -17.33
C ARG A 169 26.18 2.90 -16.01
N VAL A 170 25.72 4.15 -15.99
CA VAL A 170 25.13 4.77 -14.80
C VAL A 170 23.76 4.17 -14.52
N LEU A 171 22.92 4.00 -15.55
CA LEU A 171 21.61 3.35 -15.43
C LEU A 171 21.72 1.95 -14.83
N LYS A 172 22.63 1.10 -15.36
CA LYS A 172 22.87 -0.24 -14.82
C LYS A 172 23.34 -0.23 -13.36
N ARG A 173 24.18 0.73 -12.97
CA ARG A 173 24.66 0.87 -11.60
C ARG A 173 23.54 1.29 -10.65
N LEU A 174 22.73 2.29 -11.02
CA LEU A 174 21.61 2.75 -10.21
C LEU A 174 20.54 1.67 -10.06
N GLY A 175 20.19 0.99 -11.15
CA GLY A 175 19.25 -0.14 -11.12
C GLY A 175 19.74 -1.28 -10.22
N ARG A 176 21.05 -1.60 -10.22
CA ARG A 176 21.61 -2.58 -9.27
C ARG A 176 21.46 -2.12 -7.82
N ASN A 177 21.80 -0.87 -7.52
CA ASN A 177 21.67 -0.34 -6.16
C ASN A 177 20.20 -0.36 -5.68
N LEU A 178 19.27 -0.07 -6.58
CA LEU A 178 17.83 -0.15 -6.34
C LEU A 178 17.41 -1.58 -6.02
N LEU A 179 17.83 -2.56 -6.83
CA LEU A 179 17.59 -3.99 -6.59
C LEU A 179 18.11 -4.44 -5.22
N GLU A 180 19.33 -4.04 -4.84
CA GLU A 180 19.91 -4.37 -3.54
C GLU A 180 19.13 -3.75 -2.36
N MET A 181 18.69 -2.50 -2.51
CA MET A 181 17.86 -1.82 -1.51
C MET A 181 16.52 -2.51 -1.34
N ILE A 182 15.79 -2.73 -2.43
CA ILE A 182 14.46 -3.36 -2.44
C ILE A 182 14.53 -4.78 -1.87
N ARG A 183 15.57 -5.55 -2.24
CA ARG A 183 15.83 -6.89 -1.69
C ARG A 183 16.02 -6.85 -0.17
N ARG A 184 16.84 -5.93 0.33
CA ARG A 184 17.09 -5.80 1.78
C ARG A 184 15.82 -5.42 2.55
N GLU A 185 14.93 -4.64 1.93
CA GLU A 185 13.70 -4.16 2.54
C GLU A 185 12.52 -5.13 2.36
N GLY A 186 12.72 -6.26 1.68
CA GLY A 186 11.65 -7.21 1.37
C GLY A 186 10.51 -6.57 0.59
N SER A 187 10.82 -5.57 -0.25
CA SER A 187 9.82 -4.77 -0.93
C SER A 187 9.51 -5.33 -2.32
N TYR A 188 8.23 -5.36 -2.68
CA TYR A 188 7.72 -5.90 -3.95
C TYR A 188 8.10 -7.38 -4.22
N HIS A 189 7.28 -8.05 -5.03
CA HIS A 189 7.61 -9.39 -5.51
C HIS A 189 8.43 -9.30 -6.80
N TYR A 190 8.17 -8.28 -7.62
CA TYR A 190 8.85 -8.06 -8.89
C TYR A 190 9.31 -6.62 -9.07
N LEU A 191 10.48 -6.46 -9.70
CA LEU A 191 10.94 -5.18 -10.26
C LEU A 191 11.16 -5.31 -11.77
N ILE A 192 10.64 -4.35 -12.53
CA ILE A 192 10.92 -4.18 -13.95
C ILE A 192 11.86 -2.99 -14.13
N ASP A 193 13.10 -3.27 -14.53
CA ASP A 193 14.11 -2.21 -14.70
C ASP A 193 13.87 -1.39 -15.98
N ARG A 194 14.62 -0.29 -16.14
CA ARG A 194 14.51 0.59 -17.32
C ARG A 194 14.69 -0.10 -18.67
N PHE A 195 15.36 -1.25 -18.71
CA PHE A 195 15.63 -2.03 -19.92
C PHE A 195 14.59 -3.14 -20.17
N GLY A 196 13.55 -3.23 -19.33
CA GLY A 196 12.50 -4.25 -19.43
C GLY A 196 12.89 -5.60 -18.86
N ARG A 197 13.98 -5.70 -18.09
CA ARG A 197 14.33 -6.94 -17.38
C ARG A 197 13.44 -7.07 -16.15
N VAL A 198 12.87 -8.26 -15.99
CA VAL A 198 12.02 -8.60 -14.84
C VAL A 198 12.85 -9.36 -13.82
N PHE A 199 12.91 -8.85 -12.60
CA PHE A 199 13.57 -9.49 -11.47
C PHE A 199 12.54 -9.95 -10.46
N ARG A 200 12.62 -11.20 -10.00
CA ARG A 200 11.94 -11.62 -8.76
C ARG A 200 12.77 -11.15 -7.58
N ILE A 201 12.11 -10.49 -6.63
CA ILE A 201 12.75 -9.99 -5.41
C ILE A 201 12.27 -10.81 -4.21
N VAL A 202 11.03 -10.66 -3.79
CA VAL A 202 10.42 -11.54 -2.78
C VAL A 202 9.74 -12.71 -3.47
N ASP A 203 9.91 -13.92 -2.94
CA ASP A 203 9.21 -15.10 -3.44
C ASP A 203 7.68 -14.91 -3.37
N GLU A 204 6.95 -15.49 -4.32
CA GLU A 204 5.49 -15.33 -4.40
C GLU A 204 4.76 -16.05 -3.25
N SER A 205 5.39 -17.04 -2.61
CA SER A 205 4.88 -17.69 -1.39
C SER A 205 4.94 -16.78 -0.16
N ASP A 206 5.72 -15.71 -0.23
CA ASP A 206 6.00 -14.82 0.89
C ASP A 206 5.25 -13.50 0.71
N ALA A 207 5.13 -12.73 1.79
CA ALA A 207 4.48 -11.43 1.77
C ALA A 207 5.51 -10.32 1.63
N ALA A 208 5.52 -9.64 0.48
CA ALA A 208 6.36 -8.46 0.28
C ALA A 208 5.77 -7.21 0.97
N ASN A 209 6.64 -6.29 1.39
CA ASN A 209 6.27 -4.98 1.90
C ASN A 209 6.02 -4.01 0.74
N HIS A 210 4.76 -3.73 0.38
CA HIS A 210 4.49 -2.83 -0.75
C HIS A 210 3.22 -1.97 -0.65
N ALA A 211 2.11 -2.49 -0.11
CA ALA A 211 0.83 -1.80 -0.15
C ALA A 211 0.56 -0.94 1.10
N GLY A 212 1.06 -1.36 2.28
CA GLY A 212 0.84 -0.67 3.54
C GLY A 212 -0.65 -0.57 3.90
N SER A 213 -1.06 0.56 4.49
CA SER A 213 -2.48 0.85 4.73
C SER A 213 -3.21 1.01 3.40
N SER A 214 -3.99 -0.01 3.06
CA SER A 214 -4.58 -0.15 1.73
C SER A 214 -5.93 -0.86 1.79
N VAL A 215 -6.79 -0.57 0.81
CA VAL A 215 -8.14 -1.15 0.69
C VAL A 215 -8.46 -1.49 -0.76
N TRP A 216 -8.95 -2.69 -1.00
CA TRP A 216 -9.56 -3.09 -2.27
C TRP A 216 -10.79 -3.99 -2.05
N ALA A 217 -11.59 -4.21 -3.08
CA ALA A 217 -12.75 -5.07 -3.04
C ALA A 217 -13.11 -5.55 -4.43
N ASP A 218 -13.60 -6.79 -4.49
CA ASP A 218 -14.08 -7.48 -5.68
C ASP A 218 -15.42 -8.18 -5.36
N ALA A 219 -15.84 -9.08 -6.23
CA ALA A 219 -17.00 -9.96 -5.99
C ALA A 219 -16.81 -10.91 -4.79
N GLY A 220 -15.57 -11.22 -4.42
CA GLY A 220 -15.20 -12.12 -3.33
C GLY A 220 -15.22 -11.48 -1.93
N GLY A 221 -15.10 -10.15 -1.83
CA GLY A 221 -15.23 -9.39 -0.60
C GLY A 221 -14.35 -8.14 -0.57
N ILE A 222 -14.06 -7.66 0.65
CA ILE A 222 -13.20 -6.50 0.90
C ILE A 222 -11.89 -6.97 1.53
N TYR A 223 -10.78 -6.45 1.03
CA TYR A 223 -9.43 -6.67 1.50
C TYR A 223 -8.88 -5.40 2.14
N VAL A 224 -8.21 -5.56 3.28
CA VAL A 224 -7.57 -4.46 4.03
C VAL A 224 -6.14 -4.87 4.36
N ASN A 225 -5.18 -3.98 4.13
CA ASN A 225 -3.73 -4.22 4.22
C ASN A 225 -3.25 -5.30 3.23
N LEU A 226 -3.04 -4.89 1.98
CA LEU A 226 -2.93 -5.79 0.84
C LEU A 226 -1.61 -6.57 0.69
N ASN A 227 -0.63 -6.41 1.60
CA ASN A 227 0.68 -7.08 1.48
C ASN A 227 0.56 -8.62 1.41
N ASP A 228 -0.36 -9.21 2.19
CA ASP A 228 -0.58 -10.67 2.21
C ASP A 228 -1.54 -11.14 1.11
N SER A 229 -2.37 -10.27 0.55
CA SER A 229 -3.39 -10.66 -0.44
C SER A 229 -3.02 -10.34 -1.88
N PHE A 230 -2.09 -9.41 -2.13
CA PHE A 230 -1.71 -8.97 -3.47
C PHE A 230 -0.22 -9.16 -3.72
N LEU A 231 0.13 -9.31 -5.00
CA LEU A 231 1.52 -9.24 -5.46
C LEU A 231 1.88 -7.79 -5.80
N GLY A 232 3.07 -7.37 -5.38
CA GLY A 232 3.63 -6.06 -5.70
C GLY A 232 4.54 -6.12 -6.92
N VAL A 233 4.22 -5.36 -7.97
CA VAL A 233 5.04 -5.23 -9.17
C VAL A 233 5.50 -3.78 -9.30
N ALA A 234 6.78 -3.52 -9.10
CA ALA A 234 7.36 -2.20 -9.24
C ALA A 234 7.97 -2.01 -10.64
N VAL A 235 7.73 -0.85 -11.24
CA VAL A 235 8.40 -0.38 -12.45
C VAL A 235 9.42 0.68 -12.04
N GLU A 236 10.69 0.50 -12.43
CA GLU A 236 11.73 1.50 -12.18
C GLU A 236 11.39 2.80 -12.92
N GLY A 237 11.00 3.83 -12.17
CA GLY A 237 10.38 5.02 -12.74
C GLY A 237 9.98 6.05 -11.70
N GLN A 238 9.33 7.11 -12.16
CA GLN A 238 8.70 8.14 -11.34
C GLN A 238 7.28 8.41 -11.83
N THR A 239 6.34 8.61 -10.92
CA THR A 239 4.95 8.88 -11.32
C THR A 239 4.79 10.22 -12.01
N GLY A 240 3.89 10.25 -13.01
CA GLY A 240 3.63 11.44 -13.83
C GLY A 240 4.66 11.66 -14.94
N ALA A 241 5.84 11.02 -14.84
CA ALA A 241 6.86 10.99 -15.88
C ALA A 241 6.59 9.84 -16.87
N VAL A 242 5.38 9.76 -17.43
CA VAL A 242 4.96 8.66 -18.31
C VAL A 242 5.78 8.55 -19.59
N GLY A 243 6.49 9.61 -19.98
CA GLY A 243 7.52 9.55 -21.03
C GLY A 243 8.84 8.85 -20.63
N GLU A 244 9.02 8.51 -19.35
CA GLU A 244 10.19 7.80 -18.84
C GLU A 244 10.00 6.29 -18.74
N VAL A 245 8.77 5.80 -18.74
CA VAL A 245 8.46 4.36 -18.78
C VAL A 245 8.71 3.87 -20.20
N THR A 246 9.65 2.96 -20.36
CA THR A 246 10.12 2.56 -21.69
C THR A 246 9.16 1.55 -22.33
N PRO A 247 9.11 1.46 -23.68
CA PRO A 247 8.33 0.41 -24.36
C PRO A 247 8.72 -1.01 -23.93
N ALA A 248 9.99 -1.21 -23.53
CA ALA A 248 10.47 -2.48 -22.99
C ALA A 248 9.85 -2.77 -21.62
N GLN A 249 9.72 -1.77 -20.75
CA GLN A 249 9.03 -1.91 -19.46
C GLN A 249 7.55 -2.24 -19.64
N ILE A 250 6.86 -1.57 -20.56
CA ILE A 250 5.44 -1.85 -20.86
C ILE A 250 5.27 -3.28 -21.38
N SER A 251 6.12 -3.70 -22.33
CA SER A 251 6.08 -5.06 -22.87
C SER A 251 6.34 -6.12 -21.80
N ALA A 252 7.33 -5.87 -20.92
CA ALA A 252 7.64 -6.74 -19.79
C ALA A 252 6.49 -6.81 -18.77
N ALA A 253 5.88 -5.67 -18.45
CA ALA A 253 4.73 -5.59 -17.55
C ALA A 253 3.54 -6.38 -18.09
N LYS A 254 3.27 -6.31 -19.40
CA LYS A 254 2.23 -7.10 -20.06
C LYS A 254 2.45 -8.61 -19.86
N VAL A 255 3.59 -9.14 -20.27
CA VAL A 255 3.84 -10.59 -20.21
C VAL A 255 3.99 -11.10 -18.77
N LEU A 256 4.48 -10.26 -17.84
CA LEU A 256 4.46 -10.56 -16.40
C LEU A 256 3.03 -10.64 -15.87
N THR A 257 2.19 -9.67 -16.22
CA THR A 257 0.78 -9.63 -15.81
C THR A 257 0.01 -10.85 -16.32
N GLU A 258 0.19 -11.21 -17.60
CA GLU A 258 -0.39 -12.43 -18.17
C GLU A 258 0.04 -13.69 -17.40
N MET A 259 1.33 -13.81 -17.07
CA MET A 259 1.85 -14.94 -16.31
C MET A 259 1.22 -15.04 -14.91
N LEU A 260 1.21 -13.93 -14.16
CA LEU A 260 0.66 -13.89 -12.81
C LEU A 260 -0.84 -14.16 -12.80
N ARG A 261 -1.59 -13.57 -13.74
CA ARG A 261 -3.02 -13.83 -13.90
C ARG A 261 -3.30 -15.28 -14.28
N SER A 262 -2.51 -15.86 -15.17
CA SER A 262 -2.66 -17.28 -15.53
C SER A 262 -2.32 -18.23 -14.39
N ARG A 263 -1.32 -17.91 -13.56
CA ARG A 263 -0.86 -18.76 -12.45
C ARG A 263 -1.83 -18.74 -11.28
N TYR A 264 -2.33 -17.56 -10.93
CA TYR A 264 -3.12 -17.34 -9.72
C TYR A 264 -4.62 -17.11 -10.00
N HIS A 265 -5.03 -17.17 -11.26
CA HIS A 265 -6.40 -16.87 -11.69
C HIS A 265 -6.87 -15.47 -11.28
N ILE A 266 -5.95 -14.51 -11.28
CA ILE A 266 -6.23 -13.11 -10.90
C ILE A 266 -7.15 -12.46 -11.94
N ALA A 267 -8.28 -11.92 -11.47
CA ALA A 267 -9.21 -11.18 -12.30
C ALA A 267 -8.59 -9.88 -12.81
N ALA A 268 -9.02 -9.41 -13.97
CA ALA A 268 -8.46 -8.19 -14.55
C ALA A 268 -8.74 -6.94 -13.69
N GLU A 269 -9.88 -6.92 -12.97
CA GLU A 269 -10.26 -5.87 -12.03
C GLU A 269 -9.36 -5.80 -10.79
N ASP A 270 -8.69 -6.90 -10.43
CA ASP A 270 -7.76 -6.97 -9.29
C ASP A 270 -6.31 -6.64 -9.67
N CYS A 271 -6.09 -6.14 -10.89
CA CYS A 271 -4.82 -5.63 -11.37
C CYS A 271 -4.82 -4.10 -11.29
N ILE A 272 -4.40 -3.55 -10.15
CA ILE A 272 -4.66 -2.19 -9.70
C ILE A 272 -3.38 -1.40 -9.44
N THR A 273 -3.47 -0.07 -9.38
CA THR A 273 -2.32 0.77 -9.03
C THR A 273 -2.26 1.06 -7.54
N HIS A 274 -1.08 1.41 -7.01
CA HIS A 274 -0.95 1.72 -5.58
C HIS A 274 -1.83 2.92 -5.18
N ALA A 275 -1.90 3.96 -6.01
CA ALA A 275 -2.78 5.10 -5.78
C ALA A 275 -4.27 4.74 -5.62
N GLN A 276 -4.76 3.67 -6.27
CA GLN A 276 -6.17 3.26 -6.14
C GLN A 276 -6.49 2.68 -4.76
N VAL A 277 -5.51 2.08 -4.10
CA VAL A 277 -5.71 1.37 -2.83
C VAL A 277 -5.13 2.08 -1.63
N SER A 278 -4.19 3.00 -1.84
CA SER A 278 -3.45 3.63 -0.77
C SER A 278 -4.33 4.58 0.05
N VAL A 279 -4.41 4.33 1.36
CA VAL A 279 -5.21 5.12 2.30
C VAL A 279 -4.38 5.62 3.48
N ASN A 280 -4.81 6.75 4.03
CA ASN A 280 -4.28 7.29 5.28
C ASN A 280 -5.35 7.21 6.38
N PRO A 281 -5.24 6.22 7.29
CA PRO A 281 -6.18 6.03 8.39
C PRO A 281 -6.28 7.19 9.38
N LEU A 282 -5.26 8.03 9.47
CA LEU A 282 -5.21 9.12 10.45
C LEU A 282 -6.13 10.27 10.07
N ASN A 283 -6.19 10.60 8.78
CA ASN A 283 -7.04 11.67 8.26
C ASN A 283 -8.26 11.14 7.48
N MET A 284 -8.40 9.82 7.34
CA MET A 284 -9.42 9.14 6.54
C MET A 284 -9.47 9.64 5.09
N ARG A 285 -8.30 9.86 4.47
CA ARG A 285 -8.18 10.21 3.05
C ARG A 285 -7.47 9.13 2.25
N ILE A 286 -7.78 9.02 0.96
CA ILE A 286 -7.01 8.24 0.00
C ILE A 286 -5.76 9.01 -0.45
N GLY A 287 -4.87 8.35 -1.18
CA GLY A 287 -3.69 9.00 -1.77
C GLY A 287 -2.55 9.22 -0.77
N ALA A 288 -2.39 8.34 0.22
CA ALA A 288 -1.19 8.35 1.07
C ALA A 288 0.08 8.12 0.24
N HIS A 289 -0.04 7.23 -0.75
CA HIS A 289 0.86 7.07 -1.87
C HIS A 289 0.07 7.34 -3.15
N VAL A 290 0.71 8.00 -4.11
CA VAL A 290 0.08 8.49 -5.33
C VAL A 290 0.77 7.95 -6.58
N ASP A 291 1.63 6.95 -6.42
CA ASP A 291 2.30 6.38 -7.55
C ASP A 291 1.30 5.65 -8.44
N TRP A 292 1.45 5.86 -9.76
CA TRP A 292 0.44 5.52 -10.74
C TRP A 292 -0.97 6.05 -10.39
N ALA A 293 -1.05 7.29 -9.88
CA ALA A 293 -2.34 7.99 -9.74
C ALA A 293 -2.92 8.43 -11.10
N GLY A 294 -2.14 8.41 -12.17
CA GLY A 294 -2.66 8.64 -13.51
C GLY A 294 -1.73 8.05 -14.54
N LYS A 295 -2.27 7.84 -15.75
CA LYS A 295 -1.52 7.41 -16.94
C LYS A 295 -0.79 6.07 -16.77
N PHE A 296 -1.26 5.18 -15.89
CA PHE A 296 -0.87 3.79 -15.97
C PHE A 296 -1.37 3.19 -17.31
N PRO A 297 -0.52 2.50 -18.08
CA PRO A 297 -0.85 2.04 -19.43
C PRO A 297 -1.64 0.73 -19.39
N PHE A 298 -2.87 0.77 -18.84
CA PHE A 298 -3.72 -0.42 -18.67
C PHE A 298 -3.89 -1.19 -19.99
N ALA A 299 -4.25 -0.49 -21.07
CA ALA A 299 -4.51 -1.10 -22.37
C ALA A 299 -3.27 -1.79 -22.93
N GLU A 300 -2.11 -1.16 -22.85
CA GLU A 300 -0.85 -1.72 -23.35
C GLU A 300 -0.34 -2.89 -22.50
N VAL A 301 -0.70 -2.94 -21.21
CA VAL A 301 -0.45 -4.07 -20.31
C VAL A 301 -1.50 -5.18 -20.46
N GLY A 302 -2.52 -5.00 -21.30
CA GLY A 302 -3.56 -5.99 -21.58
C GLY A 302 -4.68 -6.04 -20.55
N LEU A 303 -4.96 -4.90 -19.92
CA LEU A 303 -5.97 -4.73 -18.88
C LEU A 303 -7.03 -3.69 -19.29
N PRO A 304 -8.26 -3.79 -18.76
CA PRO A 304 -9.22 -2.70 -18.83
C PRO A 304 -8.75 -1.49 -18.00
N ASP A 305 -9.32 -0.32 -18.28
CA ASP A 305 -9.05 0.89 -17.49
C ASP A 305 -9.67 0.77 -16.09
N ASN A 306 -8.88 0.28 -15.14
CA ASN A 306 -9.35 0.06 -13.78
C ASN A 306 -9.52 1.37 -12.99
N TYR A 307 -9.08 2.54 -13.49
CA TYR A 307 -9.47 3.82 -12.90
C TYR A 307 -10.97 4.09 -13.04
N ALA A 308 -11.68 3.35 -13.89
CA ALA A 308 -13.14 3.41 -13.98
C ALA A 308 -13.87 2.64 -12.87
N ILE A 309 -13.17 1.83 -12.07
CA ILE A 309 -13.78 1.00 -11.02
C ILE A 309 -14.04 1.85 -9.77
N PRO A 310 -15.25 1.80 -9.17
CA PRO A 310 -15.56 2.51 -7.94
C PRO A 310 -14.61 2.14 -6.80
N LEU A 311 -14.00 3.14 -6.14
CA LEU A 311 -13.06 2.85 -5.06
C LEU A 311 -13.76 2.39 -3.76
N PRO A 312 -13.45 1.20 -3.24
CA PRO A 312 -14.05 0.67 -2.01
C PRO A 312 -13.66 1.45 -0.76
N SER A 313 -12.51 2.11 -0.74
CA SER A 313 -12.14 3.02 0.35
C SER A 313 -13.20 4.11 0.56
N LEU A 314 -13.79 4.65 -0.51
CA LEU A 314 -14.86 5.64 -0.44
C LEU A 314 -16.18 5.00 -0.02
N TYR A 315 -16.70 4.05 -0.80
CA TYR A 315 -18.07 3.56 -0.60
C TYR A 315 -18.22 2.55 0.55
N ALA A 316 -17.18 1.81 0.93
CA ALA A 316 -17.25 0.83 2.00
C ALA A 316 -16.76 1.37 3.34
N PHE A 317 -15.88 2.39 3.31
CA PHE A 317 -15.18 2.90 4.49
C PHE A 317 -15.21 4.43 4.66
N GLY A 318 -15.84 5.17 3.75
CA GLY A 318 -16.08 6.60 3.90
C GLY A 318 -14.80 7.44 3.87
N PHE A 319 -13.72 6.96 3.24
CA PHE A 319 -12.56 7.78 2.97
C PHE A 319 -12.92 8.93 2.02
N ASP A 320 -12.24 10.06 2.17
CA ASP A 320 -12.33 11.20 1.24
C ASP A 320 -11.08 11.28 0.34
N HIS A 321 -11.14 12.11 -0.68
CA HIS A 321 -9.96 12.60 -1.40
C HIS A 321 -9.84 14.12 -1.22
N ASP A 322 -8.69 14.68 -1.60
CA ASP A 322 -8.47 16.12 -1.58
C ASP A 322 -7.93 16.65 -2.91
N ALA A 323 -7.86 17.98 -3.03
CA ALA A 323 -7.41 18.63 -4.26
C ALA A 323 -6.00 18.19 -4.67
N THR A 324 -5.11 17.93 -3.71
CA THR A 324 -3.75 17.44 -3.99
C THR A 324 -3.79 16.11 -4.71
N PHE A 325 -4.63 15.18 -4.25
CA PHE A 325 -4.80 13.89 -4.92
C PHE A 325 -5.30 14.07 -6.37
N LEU A 326 -6.33 14.90 -6.57
CA LEU A 326 -6.91 15.17 -7.89
C LEU A 326 -5.96 15.88 -8.85
N GLU A 327 -5.02 16.68 -8.35
CA GLU A 327 -3.97 17.29 -9.17
C GLU A 327 -3.00 16.24 -9.72
N VAL A 328 -2.61 15.27 -8.90
CA VAL A 328 -1.64 14.22 -9.30
C VAL A 328 -2.25 13.22 -10.29
N THR A 329 -3.56 12.95 -10.20
CA THR A 329 -4.23 12.06 -11.16
C THR A 329 -4.26 12.62 -12.59
N GLY A 330 -4.05 13.94 -12.77
CA GLY A 330 -4.08 14.59 -14.08
C GLY A 330 -5.46 14.60 -14.73
N GLY A 331 -6.51 14.37 -13.93
CA GLY A 331 -7.91 14.22 -14.35
C GLY A 331 -8.71 13.45 -13.30
N ARG A 332 -10.03 13.66 -13.21
CA ARG A 332 -10.88 12.97 -12.23
C ARG A 332 -11.21 11.56 -12.74
N TRP A 333 -10.87 10.54 -11.95
CA TRP A 333 -11.18 9.16 -12.28
C TRP A 333 -12.69 8.94 -12.28
N LYS A 334 -13.21 8.24 -13.30
CA LYS A 334 -14.62 7.81 -13.32
C LYS A 334 -14.98 6.97 -12.09
N GLY A 335 -14.04 6.16 -11.58
CA GLY A 335 -14.21 5.39 -10.35
C GLY A 335 -14.41 6.23 -9.08
N LEU A 336 -13.84 7.44 -9.01
CA LEU A 336 -14.09 8.33 -7.87
C LEU A 336 -15.54 8.83 -7.88
N ASP A 337 -16.01 9.28 -9.04
CA ASP A 337 -17.38 9.79 -9.21
C ASP A 337 -18.41 8.71 -8.89
N LEU A 338 -18.23 7.50 -9.41
CA LEU A 338 -19.13 6.38 -9.14
C LEU A 338 -19.13 5.95 -7.67
N ALA A 339 -17.97 6.05 -6.99
CA ALA A 339 -17.89 5.71 -5.58
C ALA A 339 -18.61 6.77 -4.70
N GLU A 340 -18.47 8.05 -5.04
CA GLU A 340 -19.19 9.13 -4.35
C GLU A 340 -20.70 9.02 -4.57
N GLU A 341 -21.14 8.81 -5.81
CA GLU A 341 -22.55 8.60 -6.14
C GLU A 341 -23.14 7.39 -5.39
N ARG A 342 -22.35 6.32 -5.25
CA ARG A 342 -22.75 5.15 -4.45
C ARG A 342 -22.93 5.49 -2.98
N VAL A 343 -22.03 6.27 -2.39
CA VAL A 343 -22.17 6.76 -1.00
C VAL A 343 -23.45 7.57 -0.84
N GLU A 344 -23.73 8.49 -1.77
CA GLU A 344 -24.92 9.35 -1.74
C GLU A 344 -26.22 8.53 -1.85
N ARG A 345 -26.27 7.59 -2.81
CA ARG A 345 -27.43 6.69 -2.98
C ARG A 345 -27.68 5.85 -1.74
N GLN A 346 -26.62 5.30 -1.13
CA GLN A 346 -26.74 4.48 0.08
C GLN A 346 -27.16 5.32 1.29
N ALA A 347 -26.64 6.53 1.44
CA ALA A 347 -27.05 7.46 2.50
C ALA A 347 -28.55 7.80 2.36
N ALA A 348 -29.00 8.14 1.15
CA ALA A 348 -30.40 8.45 0.85
C ALA A 348 -31.33 7.26 1.13
N ALA A 349 -30.94 6.05 0.71
CA ALA A 349 -31.70 4.83 0.97
C ALA A 349 -31.89 4.52 2.46
N GLN A 350 -30.97 5.01 3.31
CA GLN A 350 -31.03 4.87 4.76
C GLN A 350 -31.64 6.08 5.47
N GLY A 351 -32.08 7.12 4.74
CA GLY A 351 -32.58 8.36 5.32
C GLY A 351 -31.51 9.14 6.12
N LEU A 352 -30.24 8.96 5.78
CA LEU A 352 -29.10 9.59 6.45
C LEU A 352 -28.50 10.69 5.57
N SER A 353 -27.91 11.71 6.21
CA SER A 353 -27.02 12.63 5.49
C SER A 353 -25.73 11.92 5.07
N GLY A 354 -25.14 12.33 3.95
CA GLY A 354 -23.87 11.76 3.47
C GLY A 354 -22.74 11.84 4.51
N VAL A 355 -22.70 12.92 5.30
CA VAL A 355 -21.73 13.08 6.40
C VAL A 355 -21.93 12.02 7.48
N ARG A 356 -23.17 11.79 7.91
CA ARG A 356 -23.49 10.78 8.93
C ARG A 356 -23.21 9.38 8.41
N PHE A 357 -23.58 9.10 7.16
CA PHE A 357 -23.32 7.80 6.54
C PHE A 357 -21.81 7.53 6.40
N LYS A 358 -21.00 8.49 5.93
CA LYS A 358 -19.54 8.37 5.93
C LYS A 358 -18.96 8.12 7.32
N ALA A 359 -19.51 8.73 8.38
CA ALA A 359 -19.05 8.49 9.75
C ALA A 359 -19.26 7.02 10.20
N ILE A 360 -20.38 6.41 9.81
CA ILE A 360 -20.67 4.98 10.06
C ILE A 360 -19.66 4.11 9.31
N LEU A 361 -19.43 4.37 8.02
CA LEU A 361 -18.43 3.64 7.22
C LEU A 361 -17.01 3.77 7.79
N ARG A 362 -16.63 4.96 8.27
CA ARG A 362 -15.32 5.19 8.92
C ARG A 362 -15.20 4.42 10.23
N ARG A 363 -16.28 4.30 10.99
CA ARG A 363 -16.28 3.50 12.22
C ARG A 363 -16.02 2.03 11.90
N ARG A 364 -16.68 1.51 10.87
CA ARG A 364 -16.47 0.15 10.38
C ARG A 364 -15.00 -0.12 10.01
N TYR A 365 -14.37 0.79 9.26
CA TYR A 365 -12.93 0.66 8.94
C TYR A 365 -12.07 0.59 10.20
N LYS A 366 -12.33 1.47 11.18
CA LYS A 366 -11.57 1.51 12.44
C LYS A 366 -11.71 0.22 13.24
N ASP A 367 -12.91 -0.36 13.28
CA ASP A 367 -13.15 -1.62 13.98
C ASP A 367 -12.39 -2.78 13.30
N ILE A 368 -12.40 -2.86 11.96
CA ILE A 368 -11.61 -3.83 11.20
C ILE A 368 -10.11 -3.63 11.43
N ALA A 369 -9.62 -2.39 11.27
CA ALA A 369 -8.20 -2.08 11.44
C ALA A 369 -7.69 -2.38 12.86
N ALA A 370 -8.52 -2.16 13.88
CA ALA A 370 -8.20 -2.50 15.26
C ALA A 370 -8.10 -4.03 15.45
N ALA A 371 -9.04 -4.80 14.90
CA ALA A 371 -9.02 -6.26 14.96
C ALA A 371 -7.77 -6.84 14.26
N LEU A 372 -7.43 -6.35 13.07
CA LEU A 372 -6.22 -6.76 12.35
C LEU A 372 -4.94 -6.46 13.13
N LYS A 373 -4.87 -5.29 13.77
CA LYS A 373 -3.71 -4.91 14.59
C LYS A 373 -3.57 -5.81 15.82
N GLN A 374 -4.68 -6.20 16.44
CA GLN A 374 -4.67 -7.13 17.57
C GLN A 374 -4.21 -8.52 17.14
N GLN A 375 -4.72 -9.02 16.01
CA GLN A 375 -4.30 -10.30 15.44
C GLN A 375 -2.80 -10.31 15.12
N ALA A 376 -2.29 -9.30 14.41
CA ALA A 376 -0.86 -9.20 14.11
C ALA A 376 0.03 -9.16 15.37
N ALA A 377 -0.44 -8.50 16.44
CA ALA A 377 0.28 -8.48 17.71
C ALA A 377 0.28 -9.85 18.43
N GLN A 378 -0.82 -10.60 18.32
CA GLN A 378 -0.93 -11.96 18.86
C GLN A 378 -0.03 -12.93 18.08
N ASP A 379 -0.03 -12.85 16.75
CA ASP A 379 0.80 -13.70 15.89
C ASP A 379 2.29 -13.46 16.18
N ALA A 380 2.70 -12.19 16.26
CA ALA A 380 4.08 -11.82 16.60
C ALA A 380 4.50 -12.33 17.99
N ALA A 381 3.59 -12.28 18.97
CA ALA A 381 3.85 -12.83 20.30
C ALA A 381 4.01 -14.35 20.26
N ALA A 382 3.15 -15.07 19.51
CA ALA A 382 3.20 -16.52 19.38
C ALA A 382 4.52 -17.00 18.73
N THR A 383 4.99 -16.31 17.68
CA THR A 383 6.28 -16.61 17.04
C THR A 383 7.45 -16.42 18.01
N SER A 384 7.43 -15.36 18.82
CA SER A 384 8.50 -15.10 19.80
C SER A 384 8.61 -16.16 20.91
N VAL A 385 7.48 -16.78 21.29
CA VAL A 385 7.45 -17.85 22.30
C VAL A 385 8.05 -19.15 21.73
N LEU A 386 7.75 -19.47 20.47
CA LEU A 386 8.30 -20.64 19.77
C LEU A 386 9.82 -20.55 19.57
N ASP A 387 10.35 -19.37 19.25
CA ASP A 387 11.80 -19.16 19.14
C ASP A 387 12.52 -19.30 20.50
N THR A 388 11.84 -18.97 21.60
CA THR A 388 12.41 -19.06 22.96
C THR A 388 12.45 -20.51 23.46
N THR A 389 11.45 -21.34 23.13
CA THR A 389 11.43 -22.77 23.50
C THR A 389 12.36 -23.62 22.63
N ALA A 390 12.62 -23.24 21.38
CA ALA A 390 13.60 -23.90 20.53
C ALA A 390 15.06 -23.65 20.95
N ALA A 391 15.32 -22.60 21.74
CA ALA A 391 16.66 -22.20 22.18
C ALA A 391 17.10 -22.80 23.54
N GLN A 392 16.28 -23.65 24.18
CA GLN A 392 16.64 -24.31 25.44
C GLN A 392 17.45 -25.59 25.17
N PRO A 393 18.75 -25.67 25.53
CA PRO A 393 19.52 -26.90 25.37
C PRO A 393 18.96 -28.00 26.29
N PRO A 394 19.00 -29.28 25.87
CA PRO A 394 18.49 -30.37 26.69
C PRO A 394 19.23 -30.39 28.03
N ALA A 395 18.45 -30.44 29.12
CA ALA A 395 18.96 -30.55 30.47
C ALA A 395 19.91 -31.74 30.55
N ARG A 396 21.18 -31.47 30.90
CA ARG A 396 22.21 -32.48 31.14
C ARG A 396 21.70 -33.40 32.26
N GLY A 397 21.23 -34.59 31.89
CA GLY A 397 20.91 -35.65 32.84
C GLY A 397 22.15 -35.94 33.66
N LYS A 398 22.00 -35.96 34.99
CA LYS A 398 23.02 -36.45 35.91
C LYS A 398 23.24 -37.93 35.60
N SER A 399 24.47 -38.27 35.19
CA SER A 399 24.96 -39.64 35.27
C SER A 399 25.18 -39.98 36.73
N GLU A 400 24.48 -40.99 37.23
CA GLU A 400 24.87 -41.73 38.43
C GLU A 400 26.11 -42.57 38.09
N GLU A 401 27.25 -42.21 38.66
CA GLU A 401 28.27 -43.11 39.25
C GLU A 401 29.24 -42.30 40.13
#